data_AF-A0AAP2MJP7-F1
#
_entry.id   AF-A0AAP2MJP7-F1
#
_cell.length_a   1.000
_cell.length_b   1.000
_cell.length_c   1.000
_cell.angle_alpha   90.00
_cell.angle_beta   90.00
_cell.angle_gamma   90.00
#
_symmetry.space_group_name_H-M   'P 1'
#
loop_
_entity.id
_entity.type
_entity.pdbx_description
1 polymer ?
#
loop_
_entity_poly.entity_id
_entity_poly.type
_entity_poly.pdbx_seq_one_letter_code
_entity_poly.pdbx_strand_id
1 'polypeptide(L)'
;MRPAHRFALTTALPLMLAMSGALATDITIYRCTDAQGRLSLRDTPCRKGETQQTVEMLRPKDAPPAARAPAATPAAAPAATTPATRTVMVTPVRPMYECVTPDGNRYLSDTSAGNPRWVPLWTLGYPTLLPHRPGFYDGGVRAAVSGQFRGGDGRFDVSVGDRPRPPRPPDGVPPPGYGVAYGAGTWVYDECHALPQAEVCARLRDERWTLGRRYNSALQSEREQIDQQQRGIDARLASDCAGS
;
A
#
# COMPACT_ATOMS: atom_id res chain seq x y z
N MET A 1 52.08 -25.59 -56.45
CA MET A 1 51.12 -25.16 -55.39
C MET A 1 50.74 -26.39 -54.59
N ARG A 2 50.96 -26.38 -53.26
CA ARG A 2 50.59 -27.41 -52.26
C ARG A 2 49.14 -27.14 -51.74
N PRO A 3 48.50 -28.01 -50.93
CA PRO A 3 48.28 -29.45 -51.10
C PRO A 3 46.90 -29.98 -50.58
N ALA A 4 46.61 -31.23 -50.97
CA ALA A 4 46.13 -32.41 -50.22
C ALA A 4 44.96 -32.36 -49.18
N HIS A 5 43.80 -32.82 -49.66
CA HIS A 5 43.10 -34.07 -49.33
C HIS A 5 43.30 -34.83 -47.99
N ARG A 6 42.19 -34.89 -47.22
CA ARG A 6 41.18 -36.00 -47.13
C ARG A 6 41.55 -37.37 -46.50
N PHE A 7 40.70 -37.70 -45.51
CA PHE A 7 39.85 -38.90 -45.37
C PHE A 7 40.30 -40.17 -44.61
N ALA A 8 39.25 -40.80 -44.05
CA ALA A 8 38.99 -42.25 -43.92
C ALA A 8 39.64 -42.95 -42.69
N LEU A 9 39.07 -43.98 -42.04
CA LEU A 9 37.82 -44.75 -42.15
C LEU A 9 37.72 -45.65 -40.87
N THR A 10 36.50 -45.92 -40.38
CA THR A 10 35.93 -47.21 -39.89
C THR A 10 36.55 -48.12 -38.79
N THR A 11 35.67 -48.43 -37.81
CA THR A 11 35.25 -49.76 -37.25
C THR A 11 36.10 -50.59 -36.26
N ALA A 12 35.40 -51.02 -35.19
CA ALA A 12 35.30 -52.38 -34.59
C ALA A 12 35.92 -52.69 -33.18
N LEU A 13 35.03 -53.22 -32.33
CA LEU A 13 35.13 -53.96 -31.03
C LEU A 13 36.15 -55.13 -31.11
N PRO A 14 36.82 -55.68 -30.03
CA PRO A 14 36.17 -56.11 -28.78
C PRO A 14 36.97 -56.28 -27.45
N LEU A 15 36.21 -56.55 -26.37
CA LEU A 15 36.39 -57.54 -25.28
C LEU A 15 37.82 -58.03 -24.90
N MET A 16 38.31 -57.66 -23.70
CA MET A 16 38.56 -58.57 -22.57
C MET A 16 39.36 -57.83 -21.48
N LEU A 17 38.74 -57.73 -20.30
CA LEU A 17 39.38 -57.36 -19.05
C LEU A 17 40.36 -58.48 -18.64
N ALA A 18 41.65 -58.18 -18.63
CA ALA A 18 42.64 -58.94 -17.87
C ALA A 18 42.94 -58.17 -16.59
N MET A 19 42.48 -58.71 -15.46
CA MET A 19 42.90 -58.32 -14.12
C MET A 19 44.38 -58.64 -13.94
N SER A 20 45.22 -57.61 -13.90
CA SER A 20 46.57 -57.70 -13.35
C SER A 20 46.53 -57.20 -11.91
N GLY A 21 46.45 -58.13 -10.96
CA GLY A 21 46.73 -57.83 -9.55
C GLY A 21 48.21 -57.51 -9.40
N ALA A 22 48.55 -56.26 -9.09
CA ALA A 22 49.91 -55.89 -8.77
C ALA A 22 50.20 -56.27 -7.31
N LEU A 23 51.08 -57.26 -7.14
CA LEU A 23 51.77 -57.53 -5.88
C LEU A 23 52.55 -56.27 -5.49
N ALA A 24 52.50 -55.92 -4.20
CA ALA A 24 53.23 -54.79 -3.66
C ALA A 24 54.75 -55.02 -3.84
N THR A 25 55.35 -54.23 -4.73
CA THR A 25 56.81 -54.15 -4.92
C THR A 25 57.33 -52.92 -4.18
N ASP A 26 58.21 -53.13 -3.20
CA ASP A 26 58.98 -52.06 -2.59
C ASP A 26 59.85 -51.38 -3.66
N ILE A 27 59.86 -50.04 -3.66
CA ILE A 27 60.61 -49.25 -4.64
C ILE A 27 61.80 -48.62 -3.92
N THR A 28 63.01 -49.01 -4.32
CA THR A 28 64.26 -48.45 -3.80
C THR A 28 64.79 -47.38 -4.75
N ILE A 29 64.82 -46.13 -4.30
CA ILE A 29 65.37 -45.00 -5.08
C ILE A 29 66.69 -44.55 -4.45
N TYR A 30 67.72 -44.40 -5.28
CA TYR A 30 69.03 -43.93 -4.84
C TYR A 30 69.20 -42.46 -5.14
N ARG A 31 69.55 -41.68 -4.12
CA ARG A 31 69.93 -40.29 -4.24
C ARG A 31 71.46 -40.22 -4.26
N CYS A 32 72.00 -39.83 -5.42
CA CYS A 32 73.44 -39.74 -5.65
C CYS A 32 73.89 -38.27 -5.59
N THR A 33 74.88 -37.99 -4.76
CA THR A 33 75.56 -36.70 -4.66
C THR A 33 76.97 -36.81 -5.23
N ASP A 34 77.27 -36.00 -6.25
CA ASP A 34 78.61 -35.89 -6.81
C ASP A 34 79.52 -34.96 -5.97
N ALA A 35 80.83 -34.94 -6.28
CA ALA A 35 81.80 -34.13 -5.57
C ALA A 35 81.58 -32.61 -5.73
N GLN A 36 80.77 -32.21 -6.70
CA GLN A 36 80.37 -30.83 -6.99
C GLN A 36 79.05 -30.44 -6.30
N GLY A 37 78.48 -31.34 -5.49
CA GLY A 37 77.25 -31.11 -4.73
C GLY A 37 75.96 -31.19 -5.56
N ARG A 38 76.01 -31.70 -6.80
CA ARG A 38 74.81 -31.87 -7.63
C ARG A 38 74.13 -33.18 -7.26
N LEU A 39 72.81 -33.09 -7.12
CA LEU A 39 71.93 -34.18 -6.71
C LEU A 39 71.22 -34.78 -7.91
N SER A 40 71.31 -36.10 -8.05
CA SER A 40 70.52 -36.86 -9.02
C SER A 40 69.80 -38.02 -8.33
N LEU A 41 68.53 -38.25 -8.68
CA LEU A 41 67.77 -39.41 -8.23
C LEU A 41 67.76 -40.45 -9.34
N ARG A 42 68.09 -41.70 -8.98
CA ARG A 42 68.23 -42.82 -9.92
C ARG A 42 67.72 -44.11 -9.29
N ASP A 43 67.19 -44.99 -10.13
CA ASP A 43 66.70 -46.31 -9.72
C ASP A 43 67.79 -47.40 -9.77
N THR A 44 69.05 -46.98 -10.00
CA THR A 44 70.24 -47.85 -10.04
C THR A 44 71.32 -47.32 -9.08
N PRO A 45 72.15 -48.18 -8.47
CA PRO A 45 73.21 -47.76 -7.54
C PRO A 45 74.13 -46.66 -8.11
N CYS A 46 74.64 -45.80 -7.23
CA CYS A 46 75.49 -44.67 -7.61
C CYS A 46 76.85 -45.14 -8.17
N ARG A 47 77.51 -44.27 -8.96
CA ARG A 47 78.82 -44.61 -9.54
C ARG A 47 79.90 -44.60 -8.44
N LYS A 48 80.97 -45.37 -8.62
CA LYS A 48 82.09 -45.42 -7.65
C LYS A 48 82.66 -44.01 -7.44
N GLY A 49 82.61 -43.52 -6.20
CA GLY A 49 83.09 -42.19 -5.82
C GLY A 49 81.99 -41.17 -5.50
N GLU A 50 80.73 -41.48 -5.79
CA GLU A 50 79.58 -40.67 -5.37
C GLU A 50 79.06 -41.11 -4.00
N THR A 51 78.47 -40.17 -3.24
CA THR A 51 77.83 -40.49 -1.97
C THR A 51 76.38 -40.94 -2.23
N GLN A 52 76.03 -42.11 -1.69
CA GLN A 52 74.75 -42.77 -1.95
C GLN A 52 73.86 -42.73 -0.70
N GLN A 53 72.65 -42.19 -0.86
CA GLN A 53 71.58 -42.29 0.12
C GLN A 53 70.43 -43.10 -0.47
N THR A 54 70.15 -44.24 0.14
CA THR A 54 69.03 -45.10 -0.26
C THR A 54 67.78 -44.62 0.46
N VAL A 55 66.74 -44.28 -0.29
CA VAL A 55 65.42 -43.99 0.26
C VAL A 55 64.46 -45.08 -0.20
N GLU A 56 64.02 -45.87 0.76
CA GLU A 56 63.01 -46.89 0.56
C GLU A 56 61.63 -46.25 0.80
N MET A 57 60.77 -46.30 -0.22
CA MET A 57 59.44 -45.71 -0.13
C MET A 57 58.39 -46.79 -0.29
N LEU A 58 57.46 -46.84 0.66
CA LEU A 58 56.28 -47.69 0.54
C LEU A 58 55.33 -47.05 -0.47
N ARG A 59 54.94 -47.81 -1.50
CA ARG A 59 53.90 -47.36 -2.41
C ARG A 59 52.58 -47.22 -1.65
N PRO A 60 51.84 -46.09 -1.78
CA PRO A 60 50.51 -45.97 -1.22
C PRO A 60 49.63 -47.10 -1.78
N LYS A 61 49.07 -47.91 -0.88
CA LYS A 61 48.20 -49.05 -1.22
C LYS A 61 46.82 -48.53 -1.59
N ASP A 62 46.34 -48.85 -2.80
CA ASP A 62 44.97 -48.54 -3.19
C ASP A 62 43.97 -49.27 -2.27
N ALA A 63 42.93 -48.53 -1.86
CA ALA A 63 41.88 -49.05 -1.00
C ALA A 63 41.08 -50.16 -1.72
N PRO A 64 40.76 -51.28 -1.04
CA PRO A 64 39.97 -52.34 -1.65
C PRO A 64 38.56 -51.81 -2.00
N PRO A 65 37.94 -52.30 -3.09
CA PRO A 65 36.60 -51.87 -3.46
C PRO A 65 35.63 -52.22 -2.32
N ALA A 66 34.92 -51.20 -1.83
CA ALA A 66 33.95 -51.38 -0.76
C ALA A 66 32.84 -52.34 -1.20
N ALA A 67 32.60 -53.40 -0.42
CA ALA A 67 31.42 -54.22 -0.58
C ALA A 67 30.17 -53.35 -0.37
N ARG A 68 29.24 -53.40 -1.32
CA ARG A 68 28.03 -52.58 -1.27
C ARG A 68 27.14 -53.10 -0.13
N ALA A 69 26.96 -52.29 0.90
CA ALA A 69 25.99 -52.57 1.95
C ALA A 69 24.58 -52.70 1.35
N PRO A 70 23.71 -53.58 1.87
CA PRO A 70 22.31 -53.61 1.47
C PRO A 70 21.71 -52.23 1.70
N ALA A 71 20.93 -51.75 0.72
CA ALA A 71 20.30 -50.45 0.78
C ALA A 71 19.47 -50.35 2.06
N ALA A 72 19.80 -49.38 2.91
CA ALA A 72 18.92 -49.01 4.01
C ALA A 72 17.57 -48.57 3.42
N THR A 73 16.48 -49.11 3.94
CA THR A 73 15.13 -48.66 3.62
C THR A 73 15.07 -47.13 3.86
N PRO A 74 14.65 -46.31 2.88
CA PRO A 74 14.60 -44.88 3.07
C PRO A 74 13.70 -44.55 4.27
N ALA A 75 14.25 -43.88 5.28
CA ALA A 75 13.43 -43.24 6.30
C ALA A 75 12.49 -42.26 5.58
N ALA A 76 11.20 -42.31 5.91
CA ALA A 76 10.19 -41.46 5.31
C ALA A 76 10.63 -39.99 5.41
N ALA A 77 10.69 -39.31 4.27
CA ALA A 77 11.02 -37.89 4.21
C ALA A 77 9.99 -37.10 5.05
N PRO A 78 10.42 -36.11 5.86
CA PRO A 78 9.48 -35.27 6.58
C PRO A 78 8.54 -34.62 5.58
N ALA A 79 7.23 -34.66 5.87
CA ALA A 79 6.20 -34.09 5.02
C ALA A 79 6.53 -32.63 4.72
N ALA A 80 6.50 -32.24 3.44
CA ALA A 80 6.72 -30.87 3.02
C ALA A 80 5.70 -29.96 3.70
N THR A 81 6.16 -29.05 4.54
CA THR A 81 5.32 -28.02 5.16
C THR A 81 4.76 -27.14 4.06
N THR A 82 3.45 -27.18 3.82
CA THR A 82 2.78 -26.27 2.89
C THR A 82 3.04 -24.82 3.31
N PRO A 83 3.41 -23.92 2.38
CA PRO A 83 3.67 -22.53 2.71
C PRO A 83 2.39 -21.90 3.30
N ALA A 84 2.52 -21.27 4.46
CA ALA A 84 1.41 -20.60 5.11
C ALA A 84 0.94 -19.41 4.24
N THR A 85 -0.31 -19.47 3.77
CA THR A 85 -0.96 -18.36 3.07
C THR A 85 -1.07 -17.17 4.01
N ARG A 86 -0.36 -16.08 3.71
CA ARG A 86 -0.50 -14.80 4.43
C ARG A 86 -1.48 -13.93 3.66
N THR A 87 -2.61 -13.63 4.29
CA THR A 87 -3.60 -12.69 3.75
C THR A 87 -3.18 -11.28 4.14
N VAL A 88 -2.86 -10.44 3.16
CA VAL A 88 -2.59 -9.02 3.39
C VAL A 88 -3.91 -8.27 3.31
N MET A 89 -4.33 -7.69 4.43
CA MET A 89 -5.46 -6.75 4.43
C MET A 89 -4.97 -5.41 3.89
N VAL A 90 -5.47 -5.02 2.73
CA VAL A 90 -5.19 -3.71 2.13
C VAL A 90 -6.31 -2.75 2.52
N THR A 91 -5.96 -1.62 3.10
CA THR A 91 -6.91 -0.53 3.35
C THR A 91 -7.46 -0.04 2.01
N PRO A 92 -8.78 0.06 1.82
CA PRO A 92 -9.35 0.56 0.57
C PRO A 92 -9.01 2.05 0.39
N VAL A 93 -8.65 2.42 -0.83
CA VAL A 93 -8.42 3.81 -1.24
C VAL A 93 -9.67 4.65 -1.05
N ARG A 94 -9.50 5.89 -0.57
CA ARG A 94 -10.63 6.80 -0.33
C ARG A 94 -11.04 7.46 -1.65
N PRO A 95 -12.26 7.21 -2.16
CA PRO A 95 -12.72 7.86 -3.37
C PRO A 95 -12.87 9.37 -3.14
N MET A 96 -12.66 10.13 -4.21
CA MET A 96 -13.03 11.54 -4.27
C MET A 96 -13.99 11.70 -5.43
N TYR A 97 -14.92 12.64 -5.32
CA TYR A 97 -15.98 12.88 -6.29
C TYR A 97 -15.83 14.27 -6.88
N GLU A 98 -16.12 14.40 -8.17
CA GLU A 98 -16.29 15.70 -8.81
C GLU A 98 -17.78 15.86 -9.01
N CYS A 99 -18.30 16.88 -8.35
CA CYS A 99 -19.71 17.22 -8.36
C CYS A 99 -19.92 18.44 -9.24
N VAL A 100 -21.06 18.49 -9.92
CA VAL A 100 -21.45 19.61 -10.76
C VAL A 100 -22.63 20.31 -10.12
N THR A 101 -22.49 21.61 -9.82
CA THR A 101 -23.63 22.40 -9.36
C THR A 101 -24.65 22.52 -10.49
N PRO A 102 -25.92 22.78 -10.18
CA PRO A 102 -26.93 23.04 -11.22
C PRO A 102 -26.65 24.26 -12.10
N ASP A 103 -25.76 25.16 -11.67
CA ASP A 103 -25.25 26.27 -12.49
C ASP A 103 -24.12 25.83 -13.46
N GLY A 104 -23.69 24.57 -13.40
CA GLY A 104 -22.63 23.98 -14.23
C GLY A 104 -21.22 24.04 -13.63
N ASN A 105 -21.05 24.55 -12.42
CA ASN A 105 -19.72 24.68 -11.80
C ASN A 105 -19.26 23.35 -11.22
N ARG A 106 -18.02 22.96 -11.51
CA ARG A 106 -17.40 21.73 -11.00
C ARG A 106 -16.69 21.99 -9.68
N TYR A 107 -16.89 21.12 -8.70
CA TYR A 107 -16.17 21.15 -7.43
C TYR A 107 -15.86 19.73 -6.94
N LEU A 108 -14.93 19.63 -6.00
CA LEU A 108 -14.56 18.35 -5.39
C LEU A 108 -15.30 18.12 -4.09
N SER A 109 -15.72 16.88 -3.86
CA SER A 109 -16.31 16.42 -2.60
C SER A 109 -15.73 15.08 -2.19
N ASP A 110 -15.57 14.85 -0.89
CA ASP A 110 -15.23 13.53 -0.35
C ASP A 110 -16.46 12.61 -0.23
N THR A 111 -17.66 13.10 -0.56
CA THR A 111 -18.91 12.33 -0.50
C THR A 111 -19.62 12.31 -1.86
N SER A 112 -20.35 11.23 -2.12
CA SER A 112 -21.14 11.05 -3.34
C SER A 112 -22.41 11.93 -3.38
N ALA A 113 -22.77 12.58 -2.27
CA ALA A 113 -23.96 13.43 -2.19
C ALA A 113 -23.67 14.90 -2.52
N GLY A 114 -22.40 15.29 -2.64
CA GLY A 114 -22.00 16.68 -2.88
C GLY A 114 -22.38 17.61 -1.72
N ASN A 115 -22.80 18.82 -2.06
CA ASN A 115 -23.27 19.85 -1.14
C ASN A 115 -24.82 19.91 -1.16
N PRO A 116 -25.52 19.22 -0.25
CA PRO A 116 -26.97 19.25 -0.22
C PRO A 116 -27.47 20.63 0.20
N ARG A 117 -28.36 21.21 -0.60
CA ARG A 117 -28.94 22.54 -0.32
C ARG A 117 -30.46 22.47 -0.21
N TRP A 118 -30.98 23.07 0.84
CA TRP A 118 -32.42 23.24 1.01
C TRP A 118 -32.89 24.37 0.12
N VAL A 119 -33.84 24.06 -0.76
CA VAL A 119 -34.37 24.99 -1.74
C VAL A 119 -35.88 25.13 -1.49
N PRO A 120 -36.38 26.36 -1.24
CA PRO A 120 -37.81 26.57 -1.09
C PRO A 120 -38.56 26.15 -2.36
N LEU A 121 -39.73 25.51 -2.22
CA LEU A 121 -40.50 25.04 -3.39
C LEU A 121 -40.90 26.17 -4.35
N TRP A 122 -41.11 27.38 -3.84
CA TRP A 122 -41.46 28.53 -4.67
C TRP A 122 -40.36 28.92 -5.66
N THR A 123 -39.08 28.69 -5.33
CA THR A 123 -37.96 28.98 -6.25
C THR A 123 -37.89 28.00 -7.43
N LEU A 124 -38.52 26.83 -7.28
CA LEU A 124 -38.65 25.83 -8.34
C LEU A 124 -39.96 25.99 -9.14
N GLY A 125 -40.69 27.09 -8.93
CA GLY A 125 -41.95 27.37 -9.64
C GLY A 125 -43.16 26.60 -9.13
N TYR A 126 -43.04 25.87 -8.01
CA TYR A 126 -44.19 25.21 -7.38
C TYR A 126 -44.92 26.20 -6.48
N PRO A 127 -46.17 26.58 -6.78
CA PRO A 127 -46.94 27.44 -5.90
C PRO A 127 -47.29 26.66 -4.64
N THR A 128 -46.69 27.03 -3.51
CA THR A 128 -47.07 26.51 -2.19
C THR A 128 -48.37 27.17 -1.77
N LEU A 129 -49.49 26.69 -2.32
CA LEU A 129 -50.83 27.07 -1.92
C LEU A 129 -51.16 26.33 -0.63
N LEU A 130 -50.79 26.90 0.53
CA LEU A 130 -51.33 26.39 1.78
C LEU A 130 -52.77 26.89 1.93
N PRO A 131 -53.70 26.03 2.37
CA PRO A 131 -55.02 26.48 2.74
C PRO A 131 -54.87 27.56 3.81
N HIS A 132 -55.50 28.70 3.57
CA HIS A 132 -55.66 29.77 4.55
C HIS A 132 -56.30 29.13 5.79
N ARG A 133 -55.55 28.94 6.87
CA ARG A 133 -56.13 28.51 8.16
C ARG A 133 -56.83 29.74 8.75
N PRO A 134 -58.17 29.79 8.79
CA PRO A 134 -58.85 30.88 9.45
C PRO A 134 -58.65 30.67 10.95
N GLY A 135 -57.88 31.53 11.60
CA GLY A 135 -57.68 31.44 13.06
C GLY A 135 -56.46 32.15 13.63
N PHE A 136 -55.50 32.59 12.83
CA PHE A 136 -54.43 33.47 13.31
C PHE A 136 -54.77 34.93 13.03
N TYR A 137 -55.68 35.46 13.84
CA TYR A 137 -55.77 36.89 14.07
C TYR A 137 -54.52 37.28 14.86
N ASP A 138 -53.67 38.15 14.31
CA ASP A 138 -52.55 38.74 15.04
C ASP A 138 -53.10 39.83 15.98
N GLY A 139 -53.63 39.35 17.09
CA GLY A 139 -54.13 40.14 18.22
C GLY A 139 -54.26 39.32 19.50
N GLY A 140 -53.69 38.11 19.53
CA GLY A 140 -53.76 37.21 20.67
C GLY A 140 -52.64 37.49 21.67
N VAL A 141 -52.97 38.12 22.80
CA VAL A 141 -52.10 38.14 23.99
C VAL A 141 -51.91 36.70 24.48
N ARG A 142 -50.67 36.24 24.57
CA ARG A 142 -50.36 34.96 25.25
C ARG A 142 -50.06 35.24 26.71
N ALA A 143 -50.90 34.71 27.59
CA ALA A 143 -50.66 34.66 29.03
C ALA A 143 -50.08 33.29 29.38
N ALA A 144 -48.94 33.26 30.05
CA ALA A 144 -48.39 32.06 30.66
C ALA A 144 -48.65 32.13 32.18
N VAL A 145 -49.28 31.10 32.73
CA VAL A 145 -49.50 30.95 34.17
C VAL A 145 -48.63 29.82 34.65
N SER A 146 -47.72 30.11 35.58
CA SER A 146 -46.88 29.11 36.24
C SER A 146 -47.14 29.14 37.74
N GLY A 147 -47.18 27.99 38.40
CA GLY A 147 -47.44 27.96 39.84
C GLY A 147 -46.87 26.71 40.49
N GLN A 148 -46.57 26.82 41.79
CA GLN A 148 -46.07 25.70 42.59
C GLN A 148 -46.85 25.60 43.90
N PHE A 149 -47.25 24.37 44.24
CA PHE A 149 -48.06 24.06 45.42
C PHE A 149 -47.24 23.20 46.40
N ARG A 150 -47.25 23.57 47.69
CA ARG A 150 -46.74 22.71 48.76
C ARG A 150 -47.68 22.77 49.97
N GLY A 151 -48.30 21.63 50.28
CA GLY A 151 -48.87 21.37 51.60
C GLY A 151 -49.96 22.33 52.08
N GLY A 152 -50.84 22.79 51.20
CA GLY A 152 -52.01 23.62 51.56
C GLY A 152 -51.97 25.04 51.00
N ASP A 153 -50.78 25.59 50.73
CA ASP A 153 -50.61 26.93 50.17
C ASP A 153 -49.92 26.88 48.79
N GLY A 154 -50.37 27.74 47.86
CA GLY A 154 -49.87 27.81 46.49
C GLY A 154 -49.56 29.24 46.05
N ARG A 155 -48.47 29.42 45.31
CA ARG A 155 -48.14 30.70 44.67
C ARG A 155 -48.10 30.51 43.15
N PHE A 156 -48.71 31.45 42.43
CA PHE A 156 -48.75 31.50 40.96
C PHE A 156 -48.18 32.83 40.46
N ASP A 157 -47.45 32.76 39.35
CA ASP A 157 -46.95 33.89 38.57
C ASP A 157 -47.64 33.88 37.19
N VAL A 158 -48.15 35.03 36.78
CA VAL A 158 -48.81 35.23 35.50
C VAL A 158 -48.01 36.24 34.69
N SER A 159 -47.38 35.77 33.63
CA SER A 159 -46.59 36.62 32.74
C SER A 159 -47.37 36.85 31.43
N VAL A 160 -47.66 38.11 31.12
CA VAL A 160 -48.30 38.55 29.86
C VAL A 160 -47.33 39.49 29.16
N GLY A 161 -46.77 39.06 28.02
CA GLY A 161 -45.72 39.82 27.34
C GLY A 161 -45.76 39.73 25.83
N ASP A 162 -45.38 40.83 25.17
CA ASP A 162 -45.09 40.91 23.75
C ASP A 162 -43.68 40.36 23.46
N ARG A 163 -43.53 39.61 22.36
CA ARG A 163 -42.20 39.17 21.85
C ARG A 163 -41.34 40.38 21.44
N PRO A 164 -39.99 40.25 21.39
CA PRO A 164 -39.13 41.25 20.74
C PRO A 164 -39.58 41.44 19.28
N ARG A 165 -39.96 42.67 18.92
CA ARG A 165 -40.51 42.99 17.59
C ARG A 165 -39.40 43.20 16.57
N PRO A 166 -39.41 42.53 15.40
CA PRO A 166 -38.66 43.00 14.23
C PRO A 166 -39.25 44.33 13.71
N PRO A 167 -38.46 45.17 13.01
CA PRO A 167 -38.88 46.51 12.60
C PRO A 167 -40.08 46.47 11.64
N ARG A 168 -41.01 47.42 11.83
CA ARG A 168 -42.20 47.63 10.97
C ARG A 168 -41.79 48.26 9.63
N PRO A 169 -42.30 47.78 8.48
CA PRO A 169 -42.31 48.54 7.25
C PRO A 169 -43.47 49.57 7.24
N PRO A 170 -43.37 50.68 6.47
CA PRO A 170 -44.35 51.77 6.46
C PRO A 170 -45.64 51.40 5.72
N ASP A 171 -46.73 52.07 6.10
CA ASP A 171 -48.09 51.89 5.60
C ASP A 171 -48.27 52.18 4.10
N GLY A 172 -48.92 51.24 3.38
CA GLY A 172 -49.35 51.36 1.98
C GLY A 172 -50.01 50.07 1.44
N VAL A 173 -51.34 50.08 1.31
CA VAL A 173 -52.32 48.98 1.00
C VAL A 173 -52.32 48.66 -0.54
N PRO A 174 -52.83 47.53 -1.14
CA PRO A 174 -53.91 46.58 -0.72
C PRO A 174 -53.70 45.05 -1.08
N PRO A 175 -54.68 44.14 -0.85
CA PRO A 175 -54.48 42.70 -0.62
C PRO A 175 -54.46 41.85 -1.92
N PRO A 176 -53.85 40.65 -1.92
CA PRO A 176 -54.68 39.46 -2.16
C PRO A 176 -54.18 38.17 -1.50
N GLY A 177 -55.10 37.46 -0.83
CA GLY A 177 -55.43 36.07 -1.13
C GLY A 177 -54.42 34.93 -0.95
N TYR A 178 -53.12 35.14 -0.76
CA TYR A 178 -52.15 34.06 -0.61
C TYR A 178 -50.99 34.47 0.30
N GLY A 179 -50.93 33.88 1.49
CA GLY A 179 -49.71 33.88 2.28
C GLY A 179 -48.78 32.82 1.72
N VAL A 180 -47.62 33.23 1.19
CA VAL A 180 -46.58 32.29 0.79
C VAL A 180 -46.00 31.69 2.07
N ALA A 181 -46.35 30.44 2.40
CA ALA A 181 -45.75 29.81 3.57
C ALA A 181 -44.35 29.33 3.21
N TYR A 182 -43.36 29.93 3.85
CA TYR A 182 -41.93 29.60 3.73
C TYR A 182 -41.55 28.22 4.31
N GLY A 183 -42.52 27.32 4.54
CA GLY A 183 -42.32 26.06 5.25
C GLY A 183 -42.13 24.83 4.35
N ALA A 184 -42.41 24.93 3.05
CA ALA A 184 -42.27 23.81 2.12
C ALA A 184 -41.06 24.03 1.20
N GLY A 185 -40.10 23.11 1.27
CA GLY A 185 -38.90 23.09 0.45
C GLY A 185 -38.41 21.67 0.25
N THR A 186 -37.47 21.50 -0.67
CA THR A 186 -36.87 20.21 -0.98
C THR A 186 -35.37 20.30 -0.84
N TRP A 187 -34.73 19.17 -0.54
CA TRP A 187 -33.29 19.03 -0.69
C TRP A 187 -32.98 18.83 -2.16
N VAL A 188 -32.05 19.63 -2.66
CA VAL A 188 -31.44 19.46 -3.98
C VAL A 188 -30.03 18.91 -3.74
N TYR A 189 -29.74 17.81 -4.43
CA TYR A 189 -28.43 17.17 -4.47
C TYR A 189 -27.78 17.47 -5.81
N ASP A 190 -26.45 17.57 -5.80
CA ASP A 190 -25.66 17.77 -7.00
C ASP A 190 -25.32 16.42 -7.65
N GLU A 191 -25.03 16.43 -8.95
CA GLU A 191 -24.60 15.22 -9.66
C GLU A 191 -23.11 15.01 -9.44
N CYS A 192 -22.74 13.87 -8.86
CA CYS A 192 -21.36 13.56 -8.48
C CYS A 192 -20.86 12.28 -9.14
N HIS A 193 -19.72 12.35 -9.84
CA HIS A 193 -19.02 11.18 -10.39
C HIS A 193 -17.74 10.90 -9.61
N ALA A 194 -17.45 9.61 -9.37
CA ALA A 194 -16.20 9.20 -8.75
C ALA A 194 -15.02 9.47 -9.69
N LEU A 195 -13.97 10.09 -9.16
CA LEU A 195 -12.73 10.32 -9.93
C LEU A 195 -11.90 9.03 -10.02
N PRO A 196 -11.19 8.83 -11.13
CA PRO A 196 -10.15 7.81 -11.18
C PRO A 196 -9.05 8.15 -10.18
N GLN A 197 -8.48 7.13 -9.54
CA GLN A 197 -7.50 7.30 -8.46
C GLN A 197 -6.27 8.13 -8.88
N ALA A 198 -5.78 7.96 -10.11
CA ALA A 198 -4.67 8.75 -10.64
C ALA A 198 -4.94 10.27 -10.62
N GLU A 199 -6.18 10.68 -10.93
CA GLU A 199 -6.61 12.08 -10.91
C GLU A 199 -6.69 12.60 -9.47
N VAL A 200 -7.18 11.80 -8.52
CA VAL A 200 -7.19 12.15 -7.09
C VAL A 200 -5.77 12.44 -6.59
N CYS A 201 -4.82 11.54 -6.91
CA CYS A 201 -3.43 11.71 -6.54
C CYS A 201 -2.77 12.93 -7.20
N ALA A 202 -3.12 13.25 -8.46
CA ALA A 202 -2.67 14.47 -9.11
C ALA A 202 -3.17 15.72 -8.39
N ARG A 203 -4.46 15.79 -8.08
CA ARG A 203 -5.07 16.95 -7.40
C ARG A 203 -4.54 17.17 -5.98
N LEU A 204 -4.34 16.09 -5.20
CA LEU A 204 -3.71 16.18 -3.88
C LEU A 204 -2.26 16.71 -3.94
N ARG A 205 -1.49 16.32 -4.97
CA ARG A 205 -0.14 16.85 -5.18
C ARG A 205 -0.16 18.35 -5.53
N ASP A 206 -1.10 18.77 -6.37
CA ASP A 206 -1.28 20.18 -6.73
C ASP A 206 -1.71 21.05 -5.54
N GLU A 207 -2.59 20.54 -4.68
CA GLU A 207 -3.01 21.21 -3.46
C GLU A 207 -1.83 21.39 -2.50
N ARG A 208 -1.07 20.31 -2.26
CA ARG A 208 0.16 20.36 -1.45
C ARG A 208 1.14 21.41 -1.97
N TRP A 209 1.36 21.45 -3.28
CA TRP A 209 2.26 22.41 -3.90
C TRP A 209 1.76 23.85 -3.76
N THR A 210 0.45 24.05 -3.92
CA THR A 210 -0.20 25.36 -3.75
C THR A 210 -0.04 25.87 -2.31
N LEU A 211 -0.23 24.99 -1.33
CA LEU A 211 0.00 25.30 0.08
C LEU A 211 1.46 25.66 0.35
N GLY A 212 2.41 24.87 -0.18
CA GLY A 212 3.84 25.14 -0.03
C GLY A 212 4.27 26.49 -0.62
N ARG A 213 3.68 26.88 -1.75
CA ARG A 213 3.94 28.20 -2.36
C ARG A 213 3.46 29.35 -1.47
N ARG A 214 2.29 29.22 -0.84
CA ARG A 214 1.70 30.25 0.03
C ARG A 214 2.40 30.39 1.37
N TYR A 215 3.09 29.35 1.84
CA TYR A 215 3.73 29.30 3.15
C TYR A 215 4.66 30.47 3.42
N ASN A 216 5.46 30.90 2.43
CA ASN A 216 6.44 31.97 2.62
C ASN A 216 5.81 33.35 2.87
N SER A 217 4.62 33.59 2.31
CA SER A 217 3.86 34.84 2.47
C SER A 217 2.81 34.79 3.60
N ALA A 218 2.62 33.64 4.23
CA ALA A 218 1.58 33.43 5.24
C ALA A 218 1.95 34.02 6.61
N LEU A 219 0.93 34.45 7.36
CA LEU A 219 1.06 34.84 8.78
C LEU A 219 1.38 33.61 9.65
N GLN A 220 1.84 33.81 10.90
CA GLN A 220 2.23 32.70 11.78
C GLN A 220 1.09 31.71 12.05
N SER A 221 -0.13 32.19 12.34
CA SER A 221 -1.30 31.34 12.53
C SER A 221 -1.71 30.59 11.26
N GLU A 222 -1.53 31.20 10.09
CA GLU A 222 -1.81 30.57 8.80
C GLU A 222 -0.77 29.48 8.48
N ARG A 223 0.49 29.66 8.87
CA ARG A 223 1.54 28.64 8.69
C ARG A 223 1.22 27.37 9.47
N GLU A 224 0.80 27.50 10.72
CA GLU A 224 0.39 26.34 11.53
C GLU A 224 -0.79 25.59 10.88
N GLN A 225 -1.74 26.33 10.31
CA GLN A 225 -2.86 25.74 9.58
C GLN A 225 -2.42 25.06 8.29
N ILE A 226 -1.51 25.68 7.52
CA ILE A 226 -0.91 25.10 6.32
C ILE A 226 -0.18 23.80 6.66
N ASP A 227 0.60 23.77 7.74
CA ASP A 227 1.33 22.57 8.17
C ASP A 227 0.37 21.44 8.56
N GLN A 228 -0.74 21.75 9.23
CA GLN A 228 -1.77 20.76 9.55
C GLN A 228 -2.41 20.18 8.28
N GLN A 229 -2.75 21.04 7.32
CA GLN A 229 -3.33 20.62 6.03
C GLN A 229 -2.35 19.78 5.22
N GLN A 230 -1.09 20.21 5.12
CA GLN A 230 -0.04 19.46 4.43
C GLN A 230 0.18 18.08 5.04
N ARG A 231 0.20 17.95 6.38
CA ARG A 231 0.28 16.64 7.04
C ARG A 231 -0.90 15.73 6.68
N GLY A 232 -2.11 16.28 6.60
CA GLY A 232 -3.30 15.53 6.19
C GLY A 232 -3.20 15.03 4.74
N ILE A 233 -2.76 15.90 3.83
CA ILE A 233 -2.56 15.57 2.41
C ILE A 233 -1.45 14.53 2.25
N ASP A 234 -0.32 14.70 2.95
CA ASP A 234 0.82 13.78 2.90
C ASP A 234 0.45 12.39 3.42
N ALA A 235 -0.34 12.30 4.49
CA ALA A 235 -0.84 11.03 5.00
C ALA A 235 -1.73 10.31 3.99
N ARG A 236 -2.62 11.05 3.29
CA ARG A 236 -3.50 10.49 2.27
C ARG A 236 -2.72 10.06 1.02
N LEU A 237 -1.75 10.85 0.58
CA LEU A 237 -0.86 10.49 -0.52
C LEU A 237 -0.07 9.22 -0.20
N ALA A 238 0.42 9.07 1.04
CA ALA A 238 1.17 7.89 1.45
C ALA A 238 0.29 6.63 1.55
N SER A 239 -0.98 6.74 1.94
CA SER A 239 -1.89 5.59 2.01
C SER A 239 -2.46 5.20 0.66
N ASP A 240 -2.85 6.18 -0.15
CA ASP A 240 -3.71 5.96 -1.32
C ASP A 240 -2.93 5.96 -2.65
N CYS A 241 -1.77 6.62 -2.70
CA CYS A 241 -1.01 6.88 -3.94
C CYS A 241 0.38 6.20 -3.98
N ALA A 242 0.70 5.31 -3.04
CA ALA A 242 2.03 4.69 -2.92
C ALA A 242 2.42 3.75 -4.09
N GLY A 243 1.49 3.40 -4.99
CA GLY A 243 1.71 2.46 -6.10
C GLY A 243 1.27 2.97 -7.48
N SER A 244 0.99 4.27 -7.62
CA SER A 244 0.54 4.91 -8.87
C SER A 244 1.61 5.78 -9.53
#